data_AF-A0A800EQQ9-F1
#
_entry.id   AF-A0A800EQQ9-F1
#
_cell.length_a   1.000
_cell.length_b   1.000
_cell.length_c   1.000
_cell.angle_alpha   90.00
_cell.angle_beta   90.00
_cell.angle_gamma   90.00
#
_symmetry.space_group_name_H-M   'P 1'
#
loop_
_entity.id
_entity.type
_entity.pdbx_description
1 polymer ?
#
loop_
_entity_poly.entity_id
_entity_poly.type
_entity_poly.pdbx_seq_one_letter_code
_entity_poly.pdbx_strand_id
1 'polypeptide(L)'
;MTATQKEQQALALGRKPTDDQIDFHGVTHTGKVRDENQDHFLLSSLHKRMEVHQTSLPDTGGLHAEADRLAFLAMVADGVGGGPGGEEASQWVLEAVSQYASSSMDFYYTADPADDQTFTQSLADAALHCHEDLRQRKGEDSGMATTLSLMLFVWPRAYLLQVGDSR
;
A
#
# COMPACT_ATOMS: atom_id res chain seq x y z
N MET A 1 -25.64 -9.42 -5.29
CA MET A 1 -25.69 -8.76 -6.62
C MET A 1 -25.71 -9.85 -7.69
N THR A 2 -26.58 -9.74 -8.69
CA THR A 2 -26.66 -10.72 -9.79
C THR A 2 -25.52 -10.52 -10.79
N ALA A 3 -25.11 -11.58 -11.51
CA ALA A 3 -23.99 -11.54 -12.47
C ALA A 3 -24.16 -10.43 -13.54
N THR A 4 -25.41 -10.19 -13.96
CA THR A 4 -25.78 -9.13 -14.91
C THR A 4 -25.53 -7.72 -14.39
N GLN A 5 -25.63 -7.49 -13.08
CA GLN A 5 -25.31 -6.18 -12.48
C GLN A 5 -23.80 -5.95 -12.41
N LYS A 6 -22.99 -7.00 -12.15
CA LYS A 6 -21.52 -6.90 -12.14
C LYS A 6 -20.96 -6.59 -13.55
N GLU A 7 -21.50 -7.23 -14.60
CA GLU A 7 -21.09 -6.95 -15.99
C GLU A 7 -21.46 -5.53 -16.45
N GLN A 8 -22.65 -5.04 -16.10
CA GLN A 8 -23.07 -3.68 -16.44
C GLN A 8 -22.24 -2.62 -15.69
N GLN A 9 -21.84 -2.89 -14.45
CA GLN A 9 -20.99 -1.99 -13.66
C GLN A 9 -19.55 -1.96 -14.18
N ALA A 10 -19.02 -3.11 -14.62
CA ALA A 10 -17.72 -3.19 -15.29
C ALA A 10 -17.69 -2.44 -16.64
N LEU A 11 -18.76 -2.53 -17.44
CA LEU A 11 -18.90 -1.73 -18.66
C LEU A 11 -18.96 -0.23 -18.39
N ALA A 12 -19.54 0.19 -17.26
CA ALA A 12 -19.69 1.61 -16.90
C ALA A 12 -18.39 2.25 -16.39
N LEU A 13 -17.49 1.46 -15.77
CA LEU A 13 -16.25 1.95 -15.17
C LEU A 13 -15.12 2.12 -16.20
N GLY A 14 -15.22 1.47 -17.37
CA GLY A 14 -14.23 1.55 -18.44
C GLY A 14 -13.01 0.65 -18.23
N ARG A 15 -12.03 0.75 -19.13
CA ARG A 15 -10.78 -0.03 -19.01
C ARG A 15 -9.91 0.52 -17.89
N LYS A 16 -9.14 -0.37 -17.26
CA LYS A 16 -8.07 0.01 -16.33
C LYS A 16 -7.08 0.98 -17.01
N PRO A 17 -6.71 2.09 -16.35
CA PRO A 17 -5.66 2.98 -16.84
C PRO A 17 -4.33 2.25 -16.97
N THR A 18 -3.58 2.53 -18.03
CA THR A 18 -2.19 2.06 -18.18
C THR A 18 -1.24 2.91 -17.34
N ASP A 19 0.00 2.48 -17.19
CA ASP A 19 1.00 3.14 -16.33
C ASP A 19 1.39 4.54 -16.80
N ASP A 20 1.40 4.75 -18.12
CA ASP A 20 1.62 6.05 -18.76
C ASP A 20 0.45 7.04 -18.57
N GLN A 21 -0.67 6.58 -18.01
CA GLN A 21 -1.86 7.40 -17.75
C GLN A 21 -2.00 7.79 -16.27
N ILE A 22 -1.05 7.44 -15.42
CA ILE A 22 -1.06 7.77 -13.99
C ILE A 22 0.19 8.56 -13.62
N ASP A 23 -0.02 9.79 -13.16
CA ASP A 23 1.02 10.64 -12.62
C ASP A 23 0.97 10.65 -11.09
N PHE A 24 2.14 10.61 -10.44
CA PHE A 24 2.27 10.76 -8.99
C PHE A 24 3.57 11.47 -8.64
N HIS A 25 3.56 12.22 -7.55
CA HIS A 25 4.70 12.99 -7.07
C HIS A 25 4.64 13.12 -5.55
N GLY A 26 5.79 13.15 -4.89
CA GLY A 26 5.88 13.34 -3.45
C GLY A 26 7.08 14.20 -3.08
N VAL A 27 6.88 15.02 -2.05
CA VAL A 27 7.87 15.95 -1.51
C VAL A 27 7.73 15.94 0.01
N THR A 28 8.85 15.92 0.70
CA THR A 28 8.91 16.10 2.16
C THR A 28 10.02 17.09 2.50
N HIS A 29 9.86 17.87 3.58
CA HIS A 29 10.82 18.90 3.96
C HIS A 29 10.73 19.20 5.46
N THR A 30 11.87 19.30 6.15
CA THR A 30 11.97 19.57 7.61
C THR A 30 11.24 20.85 8.05
N GLY A 31 11.15 21.82 7.15
CA GLY A 31 10.58 23.14 7.43
C GLY A 31 11.63 24.12 7.91
N LYS A 32 11.25 25.07 8.75
CA LYS A 32 12.14 26.15 9.24
C LYS A 32 12.41 26.09 10.75
N VAL A 33 11.72 25.20 11.46
CA VAL A 33 11.64 25.22 12.94
C VAL A 33 12.21 23.95 13.55
N ARG A 34 11.98 22.79 12.94
CA ARG A 34 12.51 21.51 13.41
C ARG A 34 13.92 21.32 12.89
N ASP A 35 14.72 20.57 13.66
CA ASP A 35 16.07 20.17 13.26
C ASP A 35 16.06 18.91 12.37
N GLU A 36 15.04 18.08 12.52
CA GLU A 36 14.88 16.79 11.84
C GLU A 36 13.51 16.68 11.18
N ASN A 37 13.46 15.99 10.03
CA ASN A 37 12.22 15.71 9.32
C ASN A 37 11.70 14.34 9.75
N GLN A 38 10.59 14.33 10.49
CA GLN A 38 9.98 13.10 10.98
C GLN A 38 8.86 12.61 10.05
N ASP A 39 8.69 13.23 8.88
CA ASP A 39 7.69 12.89 7.88
C ASP A 39 8.29 11.97 6.80
N HIS A 40 7.70 10.80 6.63
CA HIS A 40 8.01 9.89 5.53
C HIS A 40 6.80 9.65 4.64
N PHE A 41 7.06 9.46 3.35
CA PHE A 41 6.03 9.07 2.38
C PHE A 41 6.55 7.96 1.47
N LEU A 42 5.63 7.17 0.92
CA LEU A 42 5.92 6.18 -0.11
C LEU A 42 4.89 6.26 -1.23
N LEU A 43 5.36 6.18 -2.47
CA LEU A 43 4.54 6.02 -3.68
C LEU A 43 5.07 4.81 -4.44
N SER A 44 4.25 3.79 -4.67
CA SER A 44 4.70 2.52 -5.26
C SER A 44 3.64 1.86 -6.14
N SER A 45 4.07 1.33 -7.28
CA SER A 45 3.27 0.44 -8.12
C SER A 45 3.59 -1.01 -7.79
N LEU A 46 2.56 -1.82 -7.59
CA LEU A 46 2.69 -3.24 -7.30
C LEU A 46 2.31 -4.02 -8.54
N HIS A 47 3.22 -4.89 -9.02
CA HIS A 47 3.07 -5.64 -10.27
C HIS A 47 3.15 -7.14 -10.01
N LYS A 48 2.32 -7.93 -10.71
CA LYS A 48 2.49 -9.39 -10.76
C LYS A 48 3.39 -9.72 -11.92
N ARG A 49 4.64 -10.08 -11.64
CA ARG A 49 5.61 -10.45 -12.68
C ARG A 49 6.04 -11.90 -12.51
N MET A 50 5.99 -12.64 -13.61
CA MET A 50 6.64 -13.94 -13.74
C MET A 50 7.94 -13.75 -14.51
N GLU A 51 9.04 -14.29 -14.00
CA GLU A 51 10.31 -14.33 -14.71
C GLU A 51 10.58 -15.76 -15.20
N VAL A 52 10.58 -15.95 -16.51
CA VAL A 52 10.85 -17.26 -17.13
C VAL A 52 12.34 -17.40 -17.37
N HIS A 53 13.02 -18.19 -16.54
CA HIS A 53 14.45 -18.46 -16.70
C HIS A 53 14.73 -19.53 -17.78
N GLN A 54 13.83 -20.51 -17.93
CA GLN A 54 13.95 -21.57 -18.94
C GLN A 54 12.57 -22.17 -19.23
N THR A 55 12.33 -22.61 -20.46
CA THR A 55 11.12 -23.33 -20.84
C THR A 55 11.38 -24.26 -22.02
N SER A 56 10.64 -25.37 -22.07
CA SER A 56 10.58 -26.27 -23.24
C SER A 56 9.42 -25.94 -24.19
N LEU A 57 8.63 -24.91 -23.85
CA LEU A 57 7.53 -24.47 -24.70
C LEU A 57 8.09 -23.83 -25.98
N PRO A 58 7.58 -24.23 -27.16
CA PRO A 58 8.10 -23.75 -28.44
C PRO A 58 7.71 -22.29 -28.74
N ASP A 59 6.65 -21.78 -28.10
CA ASP A 59 6.20 -20.39 -28.18
C ASP A 59 6.07 -19.82 -26.77
N THR A 60 6.73 -18.68 -26.52
CA THR A 60 6.75 -17.99 -25.24
C THR A 60 6.01 -16.66 -25.28
N GLY A 61 5.34 -16.30 -26.39
CA GLY A 61 4.65 -15.02 -26.53
C GLY A 61 3.60 -14.77 -25.44
N GLY A 62 2.91 -15.82 -24.99
CA GLY A 62 1.96 -15.74 -23.87
C GLY A 62 2.59 -15.75 -22.47
N LEU A 63 3.88 -16.12 -22.35
CA LEU A 63 4.60 -16.13 -21.07
C LEU A 63 5.24 -14.78 -20.73
N HIS A 64 5.48 -13.95 -21.74
CA HIS A 64 6.07 -12.61 -21.61
C HIS A 64 5.02 -11.49 -21.57
N ALA A 65 3.82 -11.78 -21.06
CA ALA A 65 2.82 -10.73 -20.83
C ALA A 65 3.43 -9.61 -19.97
N GLU A 66 3.26 -8.36 -20.39
CA GLU A 66 3.70 -7.20 -19.60
C GLU A 66 3.11 -7.31 -18.19
N ALA A 67 3.91 -6.97 -17.18
CA ALA A 67 3.51 -7.12 -15.80
C ALA A 67 2.38 -6.14 -15.47
N ASP A 68 1.13 -6.61 -15.54
CA ASP A 68 -0.04 -5.82 -15.19
C ASP A 68 0.10 -5.24 -13.77
N ARG A 69 0.00 -3.91 -13.64
CA ARG A 69 0.02 -3.23 -12.32
C ARG A 69 -1.18 -3.69 -11.50
N LEU A 70 -0.98 -4.53 -10.50
CA LEU A 70 -2.05 -4.98 -9.61
C LEU A 70 -2.67 -3.82 -8.83
N ALA A 71 -1.83 -2.96 -8.26
CA ALA A 71 -2.27 -1.87 -7.43
C ALA A 71 -1.28 -0.71 -7.42
N PHE A 72 -1.72 0.45 -6.94
CA PHE A 72 -0.87 1.57 -6.57
C PHE A 72 -1.04 1.85 -5.08
N LEU A 73 0.07 1.98 -4.35
CA LEU A 73 0.10 2.25 -2.92
C LEU A 73 0.74 3.61 -2.67
N ALA A 74 0.00 4.49 -2.00
CA ALA A 74 0.48 5.77 -1.49
C ALA A 74 0.39 5.78 0.04
N MET A 75 1.44 6.22 0.72
CA MET A 75 1.48 6.31 2.17
C MET A 75 2.16 7.59 2.62
N VAL A 76 1.69 8.13 3.75
CA VAL A 76 2.32 9.22 4.49
C VAL A 76 2.27 8.89 5.97
N ALA A 77 3.35 9.15 6.68
CA ALA A 77 3.46 9.00 8.12
C ALA A 77 4.21 10.22 8.70
N ASP A 78 3.60 10.87 9.68
CA ASP A 78 4.16 11.97 10.47
C ASP A 78 4.52 11.43 11.85
N GLY A 79 5.81 11.44 12.18
CA GLY A 79 6.33 11.06 13.47
C GLY A 79 5.93 12.04 14.58
N VAL A 80 5.24 11.53 15.60
CA VAL A 80 4.73 12.33 16.73
C VAL A 80 5.39 11.91 18.05
N GLY A 81 5.36 12.78 19.06
CA GLY A 81 5.87 12.49 20.41
C GLY A 81 6.96 13.44 20.93
N GLY A 82 7.38 14.43 20.12
CA GLY A 82 8.25 15.54 20.57
C GLY A 82 9.69 15.14 20.91
N GLY A 83 10.05 13.86 20.80
CA GLY A 83 11.39 13.33 20.94
C GLY A 83 11.97 12.77 19.64
N PRO A 84 13.20 12.24 19.66
CA PRO A 84 13.88 11.69 18.48
C PRO A 84 13.22 10.41 17.91
N GLY A 85 12.22 9.87 18.62
CA GLY A 85 11.53 8.63 18.23
C GLY A 85 10.55 8.76 17.08
N GLY A 86 10.18 9.98 16.67
CA GLY A 86 9.18 10.21 15.63
C GLY A 86 9.62 9.73 14.25
N GLU A 87 10.84 10.09 13.83
CA GLU A 87 11.41 9.69 12.53
C GLU A 87 11.50 8.18 12.40
N GLU A 88 12.04 7.51 13.41
CA GLU A 88 12.17 6.05 13.39
C GLU A 88 10.79 5.36 13.38
N ALA A 89 9.79 5.92 14.06
CA ALA A 89 8.42 5.39 14.04
C ALA A 89 7.77 5.51 12.65
N SER A 90 7.85 6.68 12.03
CA SER A 90 7.26 6.93 10.71
C SER A 90 8.00 6.17 9.59
N GLN A 91 9.32 5.99 9.70
CA GLN A 91 10.07 5.14 8.78
C GLN A 91 9.61 3.68 8.90
N TRP A 92 9.57 3.17 10.14
CA TRP A 92 9.24 1.78 10.42
C TRP A 92 7.86 1.40 9.91
N VAL A 93 6.85 2.25 10.16
CA VAL A 93 5.47 1.93 9.76
C VAL A 93 5.36 1.81 8.24
N LEU A 94 6.05 2.66 7.48
CA LEU A 94 6.07 2.58 6.02
C LEU A 94 6.76 1.30 5.54
N GLU A 95 7.89 0.92 6.12
CA GLU A 95 8.59 -0.32 5.75
C GLU A 95 7.73 -1.56 6.04
N ALA A 96 7.19 -1.66 7.25
CA ALA A 96 6.42 -2.81 7.70
C ALA A 96 5.12 -2.99 6.90
N VAL A 97 4.38 -1.89 6.67
CA VAL A 97 3.15 -1.94 5.87
C VAL A 97 3.44 -2.24 4.40
N SER A 98 4.54 -1.72 3.84
CA SER A 98 4.97 -2.07 2.47
C SER A 98 5.29 -3.56 2.33
N GLN A 99 6.00 -4.13 3.30
CA GLN A 99 6.35 -5.54 3.31
C GLN A 99 5.10 -6.42 3.44
N TYR A 100 4.15 -6.03 4.29
CA TYR A 100 2.86 -6.71 4.41
C TYR A 100 2.06 -6.65 3.11
N ALA A 101 1.96 -5.46 2.49
CA ALA A 101 1.25 -5.29 1.23
C ALA A 101 1.86 -6.14 0.11
N SER A 102 3.21 -6.18 0.02
CA SER A 102 3.91 -6.99 -0.98
C SER A 102 3.74 -8.50 -0.76
N SER A 103 3.68 -8.98 0.48
CA SER A 103 3.56 -10.42 0.79
C SER A 103 2.13 -10.93 0.72
N SER A 104 1.15 -10.08 1.04
CA SER A 104 -0.26 -10.46 1.10
C SER A 104 -0.95 -10.33 -0.27
N MET A 105 -0.32 -9.68 -1.24
CA MET A 105 -0.86 -9.50 -2.60
C MET A 105 -1.06 -10.78 -3.41
N ASP A 106 -0.39 -11.87 -3.04
CA ASP A 106 -0.66 -13.18 -3.63
C ASP A 106 -2.05 -13.73 -3.25
N PHE A 107 -2.61 -13.32 -2.10
CA PHE A 107 -3.95 -13.71 -1.64
C PHE A 107 -5.06 -12.77 -2.15
N TYR A 108 -4.74 -11.51 -2.45
CA TYR A 108 -5.76 -10.47 -2.70
C TYR A 108 -6.41 -10.53 -4.09
N TYR A 109 -5.78 -11.18 -5.08
CA TYR A 109 -6.36 -11.32 -6.43
C TYR A 109 -7.19 -12.61 -6.62
N THR A 110 -7.10 -13.55 -5.68
CA THR A 110 -7.85 -14.82 -5.70
C THR A 110 -9.18 -14.75 -4.95
N ALA A 111 -9.40 -13.73 -4.12
CA ALA A 111 -10.67 -13.51 -3.41
C ALA A 111 -11.69 -12.77 -4.31
N ASP A 112 -12.96 -13.18 -4.26
CA ASP A 112 -14.05 -12.54 -5.01
C ASP A 112 -14.09 -11.04 -4.70
N PRO A 113 -14.22 -10.15 -5.70
CA PRO A 113 -14.45 -8.72 -5.52
C PRO A 113 -15.63 -8.35 -4.59
N ALA A 114 -16.40 -9.32 -4.11
CA ALA A 114 -17.43 -9.17 -3.08
C ALA A 114 -16.88 -9.07 -1.64
N ASP A 115 -15.59 -9.32 -1.38
CA ASP A 115 -15.04 -9.33 -0.03
C ASP A 115 -14.17 -8.09 0.30
N ASP A 116 -14.69 -6.92 -0.06
CA ASP A 116 -14.09 -5.62 0.31
C ASP A 116 -13.90 -5.47 1.83
N GLN A 117 -14.73 -6.17 2.62
CA GLN A 117 -14.67 -6.15 4.08
C GLN A 117 -13.46 -6.92 4.61
N THR A 118 -13.22 -8.17 4.15
CA THR A 118 -12.02 -8.92 4.54
C THR A 118 -10.75 -8.22 4.07
N PHE A 119 -10.79 -7.58 2.90
CA PHE A 119 -9.67 -6.79 2.41
C PHE A 119 -9.34 -5.61 3.35
N THR A 120 -10.35 -4.80 3.67
CA THR A 120 -10.20 -3.66 4.59
C THR A 120 -9.76 -4.10 5.98
N GLN A 121 -10.29 -5.23 6.46
CA GLN A 121 -9.90 -5.81 7.75
C GLN A 121 -8.44 -6.26 7.73
N SER A 122 -7.99 -6.93 6.66
CA SER A 122 -6.59 -7.38 6.54
C SER A 122 -5.62 -6.19 6.56
N LEU A 123 -5.98 -5.09 5.87
CA LEU A 123 -5.18 -3.87 5.87
C LEU A 123 -5.15 -3.20 7.25
N ALA A 124 -6.29 -3.20 7.97
CA ALA A 124 -6.36 -2.71 9.34
C ALA A 124 -5.54 -3.56 10.32
N ASP A 125 -5.65 -4.89 10.22
CA ASP A 125 -4.90 -5.84 11.02
C ASP A 125 -3.39 -5.70 10.77
N ALA A 126 -2.98 -5.45 9.53
CA ALA A 126 -1.59 -5.16 9.20
C ALA A 126 -1.07 -3.91 9.90
N ALA A 127 -1.83 -2.81 9.83
CA ALA A 127 -1.46 -1.56 10.49
C ALA A 127 -1.37 -1.74 12.02
N LEU A 128 -2.30 -2.49 12.62
CA LEU A 128 -2.27 -2.84 14.04
C LEU A 128 -1.08 -3.73 14.40
N HIS A 129 -0.76 -4.72 13.57
CA HIS A 129 0.40 -5.58 13.79
C HIS A 129 1.70 -4.79 13.71
N CYS A 130 1.84 -3.88 12.75
CA CYS A 130 2.99 -2.98 12.65
C CYS A 130 3.12 -2.08 13.88
N HIS A 131 1.99 -1.57 14.40
CA HIS A 131 1.96 -0.78 15.62
C HIS A 131 2.42 -1.58 16.84
N GLU A 132 1.94 -2.81 16.99
CA GLU A 132 2.32 -3.69 18.11
C GLU A 132 3.80 -4.09 18.04
N ASP A 133 4.31 -4.44 16.86
CA ASP A 133 5.72 -4.75 16.64
C ASP A 133 6.64 -3.57 17.02
N LEU A 134 6.24 -2.34 16.67
CA LEU A 134 6.95 -1.12 17.05
C LEU A 134 6.97 -0.95 18.58
N ARG A 135 5.83 -1.16 19.26
CA ARG A 135 5.74 -1.10 20.73
C ARG A 135 6.66 -2.13 21.40
N GLN A 136 6.68 -3.37 20.91
CA GLN A 136 7.46 -4.46 21.51
C GLN A 136 8.97 -4.25 21.36
N ARG A 137 9.43 -3.73 20.22
CA ARG A 137 10.87 -3.54 19.96
C ARG A 137 11.50 -2.40 20.77
N LYS A 138 10.72 -1.37 21.10
CA LYS A 138 11.23 -0.13 21.69
C LYS A 138 10.76 0.12 23.13
N GLY A 139 9.78 -0.66 23.59
CA GLY A 139 9.18 -0.52 24.91
C GLY A 139 8.15 0.60 24.97
N GLU A 140 7.16 0.46 25.85
CA GLU A 140 6.05 1.42 25.99
C GLU A 140 6.53 2.83 26.38
N ASP A 141 7.68 2.94 27.05
CA ASP A 141 8.26 4.19 27.54
C ASP A 141 9.08 4.96 26.48
N SER A 142 9.23 4.41 25.26
CA SER A 142 10.02 5.07 24.20
C SER A 142 9.40 6.38 23.70
N GLY A 143 8.09 6.59 23.92
CA GLY A 143 7.35 7.74 23.42
C GLY A 143 7.27 7.81 21.88
N MET A 144 7.69 6.75 21.18
CA MET A 144 7.65 6.63 19.73
C MET A 144 6.21 6.48 19.25
N ALA A 145 5.77 7.38 18.40
CA ALA A 145 4.47 7.30 17.76
C ALA A 145 4.54 7.94 16.37
N THR A 146 3.64 7.53 15.50
CA THR A 146 3.50 8.11 14.17
C THR A 146 2.04 8.04 13.75
N THR A 147 1.63 8.97 12.89
CA THR A 147 0.41 8.83 12.10
C THR A 147 0.65 7.85 10.94
N LEU A 148 -0.43 7.39 10.31
CA LEU A 148 -0.39 6.65 9.04
C LEU A 148 -1.62 7.01 8.21
N SER A 149 -1.40 7.57 7.03
CA SER A 149 -2.41 7.71 5.98
C SER A 149 -1.98 6.87 4.79
N LEU A 150 -2.82 5.91 4.40
CA LEU A 150 -2.54 4.94 3.34
C LEU A 150 -3.70 4.92 2.34
N MET A 151 -3.38 5.09 1.07
CA MET A 151 -4.30 4.89 -0.04
C MET A 151 -3.80 3.74 -0.91
N LEU A 152 -4.62 2.70 -1.05
CA LEU A 152 -4.39 1.60 -1.99
C LEU A 152 -5.41 1.67 -3.13
N PHE A 153 -4.92 1.83 -4.34
CA PHE A 153 -5.73 1.84 -5.55
C PHE A 153 -5.65 0.50 -6.25
N VAL A 154 -6.77 -0.24 -6.24
CA VAL A 154 -6.96 -1.50 -6.97
C VAL A 154 -8.11 -1.27 -7.92
N TRP A 155 -7.83 -1.02 -9.20
CA TRP A 155 -8.87 -0.66 -10.17
C TRP A 155 -10.07 -1.62 -10.10
N PRO A 156 -11.31 -1.12 -9.97
CA PRO A 156 -11.75 0.29 -10.03
C PRO A 156 -11.94 0.99 -8.67
N ARG A 157 -11.36 0.44 -7.59
CA ARG A 157 -11.55 0.88 -6.21
C ARG A 157 -10.32 1.56 -5.62
N ALA A 158 -10.57 2.41 -4.63
CA ALA A 158 -9.55 2.94 -3.74
C ALA A 158 -9.94 2.61 -2.29
N TYR A 159 -8.97 2.17 -1.50
CA TYR A 159 -9.11 1.91 -0.07
C TYR A 159 -8.27 2.94 0.68
N LEU A 160 -8.86 3.58 1.68
CA LEU A 160 -8.20 4.56 2.54
C LEU A 160 -8.14 4.01 3.96
N LEU A 161 -6.94 3.93 4.53
CA LEU A 161 -6.71 3.67 5.94
C LEU A 161 -6.07 4.92 6.55
N GLN A 162 -6.59 5.37 7.68
CA GLN A 162 -6.12 6.57 8.35
C GLN A 162 -6.06 6.37 9.85
N VAL A 163 -4.89 6.61 10.42
CA VAL A 163 -4.60 6.57 11.85
C VAL A 163 -3.87 7.87 12.21
N GLY A 164 -4.47 8.68 13.09
CA GLY A 164 -3.99 10.02 13.40
C GLY A 164 -4.66 11.11 12.57
N ASP A 165 -4.00 12.25 12.42
CA ASP A 165 -4.57 13.49 11.87
C ASP A 165 -3.96 13.97 10.55
N SER A 166 -2.93 13.29 10.03
CA SER A 166 -2.45 13.42 8.64
C SER A 166 -3.59 13.24 7.63
N ARG A 167 -3.61 14.00 6.53
CA ARG A 167 -4.67 13.98 5.51
C ARG A 167 -4.11 14.14 4.10
#